data_AF-A0A0F8WLU3-F1
#
_entry.id   AF-A0A0F8WLU3-F1
#
_cell.length_a   1.000
_cell.length_b   1.000
_cell.length_c   1.000
_cell.angle_alpha   90.00
_cell.angle_beta   90.00
_cell.angle_gamma   90.00
#
_symmetry.space_group_name_H-M   'P 1'
#
loop_
_entity.id
_entity.type
_entity.pdbx_description
1 polymer ?
#
loop_
_entity_poly.entity_id
_entity_poly.type
_entity_poly.pdbx_seq_one_letter_code
_entity_poly.pdbx_strand_id
1 'polypeptide(L)'
;MQREAMEHIPMTETFIAARDLLRQRNVPHLQRRMREVNDLLIDTRMSPFERRQRLYKEAATTSDFPLLFSNVLERQMVAAYKAAEPDVFAYIGQGIQNDFRSKDWLSAHGGEGALPKVLEHGEYKGIKISEGKVTSVLEKFGRAYPYSWETLLNDNLGALAPAAKVARAARRTVWREATNLIAETAGPHAGLYGAPVTHPLDGKSITNLGSRALTVDTFGLAVQDMADQVDFDGEPIIIENLHLVVPPAGRTKAFEVLESETIVAAGTAGSVTIRGSRNPAKLFNVKLHVNPYLPIINTTNGVSTWLLFADPGTDGPAAVLNFLRGRVTPEVVFKSSDKVAAGG
;
A
#
# COMPACT_ATOMS: atom_id res chain seq x y z
N MET A 1 -44.63 -76.39 76.46
CA MET A 1 -44.58 -74.91 76.45
C MET A 1 -43.58 -74.53 75.36
N GLN A 2 -44.09 -73.91 74.29
CA GLN A 2 -43.36 -73.49 73.10
C GLN A 2 -42.22 -72.53 73.45
N ARG A 3 -41.14 -72.54 72.66
CA ARG A 3 -40.43 -71.31 72.24
C ARG A 3 -39.45 -71.61 71.10
N GLU A 4 -39.78 -71.03 69.96
CA GLU A 4 -38.98 -70.82 68.75
C GLU A 4 -37.77 -69.91 69.02
N ALA A 5 -36.70 -70.08 68.25
CA ALA A 5 -35.69 -69.08 67.85
C ALA A 5 -34.39 -69.83 67.45
N MET A 6 -33.60 -69.46 66.46
CA MET A 6 -33.64 -68.49 65.37
C MET A 6 -32.38 -68.85 64.57
N GLU A 7 -32.53 -69.09 63.28
CA GLU A 7 -31.48 -69.56 62.39
C GLU A 7 -30.33 -68.54 62.32
N HIS A 8 -29.14 -68.94 62.78
CA HIS A 8 -27.97 -68.07 62.89
C HIS A 8 -27.23 -68.05 61.54
N ILE A 9 -27.62 -67.12 60.67
CA ILE A 9 -26.93 -66.88 59.39
C ILE A 9 -25.53 -66.29 59.70
N PRO A 10 -24.43 -66.88 59.18
CA PRO A 10 -23.09 -66.38 59.48
C PRO A 10 -22.82 -65.03 58.79
N MET A 11 -22.48 -64.03 59.61
CA MET A 11 -22.16 -62.62 59.26
C MET A 11 -20.94 -62.43 58.32
N THR A 12 -20.39 -63.50 57.74
CA THR A 12 -19.18 -63.47 56.89
C THR A 12 -19.51 -63.36 55.41
N GLU A 13 -20.64 -63.91 54.93
CA GLU A 13 -21.01 -63.87 53.51
C GLU A 13 -21.62 -62.51 53.09
N THR A 14 -22.33 -61.84 54.01
CA THR A 14 -22.93 -60.51 53.76
C THR A 14 -21.87 -59.41 53.67
N PHE A 15 -20.77 -59.51 54.42
CA PHE A 15 -19.66 -58.55 54.37
C PHE A 15 -18.79 -58.69 53.10
N ILE A 16 -18.62 -59.92 52.59
CA ILE A 16 -17.90 -60.17 51.34
C ILE A 16 -18.74 -59.69 50.14
N ALA A 17 -20.05 -59.96 50.14
CA ALA A 17 -20.99 -59.45 49.13
C ALA A 17 -21.09 -57.91 49.12
N ALA A 18 -21.09 -57.26 50.30
CA ALA A 18 -21.12 -55.80 50.40
C ALA A 18 -19.81 -55.14 49.92
N ARG A 19 -18.65 -55.77 50.18
CA ARG A 19 -17.35 -55.29 49.71
C ARG A 19 -17.19 -55.38 48.20
N ASP A 20 -17.70 -56.46 47.59
CA ASP A 20 -17.67 -56.64 46.14
C ASP A 20 -18.71 -55.77 45.42
N LEU A 21 -19.88 -55.51 46.03
CA LEU A 21 -20.85 -54.52 45.53
C LEU A 21 -20.32 -53.08 45.59
N LEU A 22 -19.52 -52.73 46.60
CA LEU A 22 -18.85 -51.42 46.69
C LEU A 22 -17.69 -51.27 45.71
N ARG A 23 -17.02 -52.37 45.31
CA ARG A 23 -15.99 -52.38 44.26
C ARG A 23 -16.56 -52.31 42.84
N GLN A 24 -17.75 -52.86 42.60
CA GLN A 24 -18.39 -52.85 41.28
C GLN A 24 -19.05 -51.52 40.88
N ARG A 25 -19.14 -50.55 41.79
CA ARG A 25 -19.73 -49.23 41.50
C ARG A 25 -18.69 -48.21 41.00
N ASN A 26 -17.82 -48.63 40.10
CA ASN A 26 -16.99 -47.71 39.33
C ASN A 26 -17.79 -47.25 38.10
N VAL A 27 -18.85 -46.49 38.36
CA VAL A 27 -19.80 -46.05 37.35
C VAL A 27 -19.36 -44.69 36.80
N PRO A 28 -18.96 -44.60 35.51
CA PRO A 28 -18.54 -43.36 34.88
C PRO A 28 -19.58 -42.23 35.01
N HIS A 29 -20.87 -42.60 35.07
CA HIS A 29 -21.95 -41.66 35.26
C HIS A 29 -21.96 -41.02 36.66
N LEU A 30 -21.58 -41.76 37.72
CA LEU A 30 -21.53 -41.22 39.07
C LEU A 30 -20.34 -40.28 39.23
N GLN A 31 -19.20 -40.62 38.63
CA GLN A 31 -18.03 -39.73 38.56
C GLN A 31 -18.28 -38.46 37.72
N ARG A 32 -19.13 -38.53 36.68
CA ARG A 32 -19.59 -37.35 35.95
C ARG A 32 -20.51 -36.49 36.81
N ARG A 33 -21.51 -37.07 37.46
CA ARG A 33 -22.43 -36.34 38.33
C ARG A 33 -21.73 -35.72 39.55
N MET A 34 -20.75 -36.42 40.13
CA MET A 34 -19.93 -35.86 41.22
C MET A 34 -19.03 -34.71 40.74
N ARG A 35 -18.54 -34.76 39.50
CA ARG A 35 -17.83 -33.62 38.88
C ARG A 35 -18.76 -32.43 38.63
N GLU A 36 -19.93 -32.65 38.04
CA GLU A 36 -20.94 -31.59 37.83
C GLU A 36 -21.36 -30.93 39.15
N VAL A 37 -21.58 -31.73 40.20
CA VAL A 37 -21.92 -31.21 41.53
C VAL A 37 -20.75 -30.41 42.12
N ASN A 38 -19.51 -30.88 41.94
CA ASN A 38 -18.33 -30.15 42.39
C ASN A 38 -18.16 -28.83 41.62
N ASP A 39 -18.41 -28.82 40.31
CA ASP A 39 -18.37 -27.61 39.49
C ASP A 39 -19.47 -26.61 39.88
N LEU A 40 -20.68 -27.06 40.17
CA LEU A 40 -21.77 -26.23 40.68
C LEU A 40 -21.47 -25.65 42.08
N LEU A 41 -20.82 -26.43 42.95
CA LEU A 41 -20.41 -25.97 44.27
C LEU A 41 -19.30 -24.91 44.19
N ILE A 42 -18.36 -25.07 43.26
CA ILE A 42 -17.34 -24.06 42.98
C ILE A 42 -18.02 -22.80 42.41
N ASP A 43 -18.94 -22.94 41.46
CA ASP A 43 -19.65 -21.81 40.84
C ASP A 43 -20.49 -20.98 41.83
N THR A 44 -21.14 -21.65 42.77
CA THR A 44 -21.95 -21.01 43.82
C THR A 44 -21.10 -20.27 44.85
N ARG A 45 -19.85 -20.69 45.06
CA ARG A 45 -18.91 -20.07 46.02
C ARG A 45 -18.07 -18.93 45.41
N MET A 46 -18.06 -18.79 44.09
CA MET A 46 -17.28 -17.75 43.41
C MET A 46 -18.02 -16.42 43.30
N SER A 47 -17.26 -15.34 43.44
CA SER A 47 -17.75 -13.97 43.21
C SER A 47 -18.19 -13.77 41.75
N PRO A 48 -19.09 -12.80 41.48
CA PRO A 48 -19.50 -12.45 40.10
C PRO A 48 -18.34 -12.01 39.18
N PHE A 49 -17.18 -11.70 39.74
CA PHE A 49 -15.95 -11.37 39.02
C PHE A 49 -15.21 -12.65 38.59
N GLU A 50 -14.98 -13.59 39.51
CA GLU A 50 -14.30 -14.86 39.24
C GLU A 50 -15.12 -15.75 38.29
N ARG A 51 -16.45 -15.70 38.38
CA ARG A 51 -17.37 -16.40 37.47
C ARG A 51 -17.22 -15.90 36.04
N ARG A 52 -17.14 -14.58 35.87
CA ARG A 52 -16.83 -13.95 34.58
C ARG A 52 -15.46 -14.38 34.08
N GLN A 53 -14.46 -14.40 34.95
CA GLN A 53 -13.10 -14.76 34.59
C GLN A 53 -12.97 -16.24 34.17
N ARG A 54 -13.77 -17.15 34.75
CA ARG A 54 -13.85 -18.56 34.33
C ARG A 54 -14.59 -18.72 33.01
N LEU A 55 -15.72 -18.04 32.82
CA LEU A 55 -16.45 -18.00 31.54
C LEU A 55 -15.59 -17.40 30.42
N TYR A 56 -14.79 -16.37 30.73
CA TYR A 56 -13.79 -15.82 29.82
C TYR A 56 -12.67 -16.82 29.54
N LYS A 57 -12.18 -17.58 30.52
CA LYS A 57 -11.15 -18.62 30.34
C LYS A 57 -11.65 -19.83 29.54
N GLU A 58 -12.91 -20.23 29.71
CA GLU A 58 -13.55 -21.31 28.95
C GLU A 58 -13.90 -20.88 27.52
N ALA A 59 -14.32 -19.63 27.31
CA ALA A 59 -14.47 -19.03 25.99
C ALA A 59 -13.13 -18.65 25.33
N ALA A 60 -12.03 -18.69 26.09
CA ALA A 60 -10.67 -18.38 25.65
C ALA A 60 -9.77 -19.60 25.55
N THR A 61 -10.29 -20.69 24.99
CA THR A 61 -9.41 -21.64 24.32
C THR A 61 -8.55 -20.88 23.30
N THR A 62 -7.24 -20.99 23.48
CA THR A 62 -6.12 -20.24 22.89
C THR A 62 -6.09 -20.15 21.35
N SER A 63 -7.05 -20.78 20.67
CA SER A 63 -7.19 -20.83 19.22
C SER A 63 -8.13 -19.76 18.63
N ASP A 64 -9.10 -19.22 19.39
CA ASP A 64 -10.14 -18.35 18.81
C ASP A 64 -9.78 -16.85 18.85
N PHE A 65 -8.84 -16.46 19.73
CA PHE A 65 -8.41 -15.08 19.88
C PHE A 65 -7.51 -14.53 18.76
N PRO A 66 -6.62 -15.30 18.12
CA PRO A 66 -5.81 -14.81 16.99
C PRO A 66 -6.65 -14.28 15.82
N LEU A 67 -7.76 -14.94 15.49
CA LEU A 67 -8.61 -14.56 14.35
C LEU A 67 -9.43 -13.29 14.64
N LEU A 68 -9.96 -13.15 15.85
CA LEU A 68 -10.72 -11.95 16.21
C LEU A 68 -9.80 -10.73 16.35
N PHE A 69 -8.62 -10.94 16.93
CA PHE A 69 -7.57 -9.93 17.04
C PHE A 69 -7.03 -9.50 15.67
N SER A 70 -6.80 -10.45 14.75
CA SER A 70 -6.35 -10.14 13.39
C SER A 70 -7.35 -9.27 12.64
N ASN A 71 -8.64 -9.58 12.75
CA ASN A 71 -9.70 -8.81 12.09
C ASN A 71 -9.78 -7.37 12.61
N VAL A 72 -9.62 -7.15 13.91
CA VAL A 72 -9.61 -5.80 14.50
C VAL A 72 -8.36 -5.03 14.03
N LEU A 73 -7.19 -5.67 14.08
CA LEU A 73 -5.93 -5.08 13.61
C LEU A 73 -5.99 -4.71 12.12
N GLU A 74 -6.51 -5.60 11.28
CA GLU A 74 -6.64 -5.38 9.85
C GLU A 74 -7.56 -4.18 9.57
N ARG A 75 -8.74 -4.11 10.22
CA ARG A 75 -9.65 -2.97 10.06
C ARG A 75 -9.00 -1.65 10.48
N GLN A 76 -8.30 -1.63 11.62
CA GLN A 76 -7.58 -0.43 12.08
C GLN A 76 -6.45 -0.04 11.12
N MET A 77 -5.69 -1.02 10.62
CA MET A 77 -4.61 -0.80 9.68
C MET A 77 -5.13 -0.27 8.34
N VAL A 78 -6.21 -0.86 7.81
CA VAL A 78 -6.85 -0.40 6.57
C VAL A 78 -7.41 1.01 6.73
N ALA A 79 -8.05 1.32 7.86
CA ALA A 79 -8.55 2.67 8.13
C ALA A 79 -7.40 3.70 8.17
N ALA A 80 -6.31 3.40 8.89
CA ALA A 80 -5.14 4.26 8.95
C ALA A 80 -4.42 4.40 7.60
N TYR A 81 -4.43 3.35 6.77
CA TYR A 81 -3.84 3.34 5.43
C TYR A 81 -4.65 4.18 4.44
N LYS A 82 -5.98 4.18 4.55
CA LYS A 82 -6.87 5.01 3.72
C LYS A 82 -6.80 6.49 4.12
N ALA A 83 -6.61 6.79 5.40
CA ALA A 83 -6.54 8.18 5.88
C ALA A 83 -5.28 8.96 5.40
N ALA A 84 -4.24 8.26 4.94
CA ALA A 84 -2.96 8.85 4.53
C ALA A 84 -2.73 8.70 3.03
N GLU A 85 -3.71 9.08 2.21
CA GLU A 85 -3.63 8.96 0.75
C GLU A 85 -2.58 9.91 0.16
N PRO A 86 -1.61 9.41 -0.62
CA PRO A 86 -0.60 10.23 -1.26
C PRO A 86 -1.12 10.79 -2.60
N ASP A 87 -0.71 12.02 -2.91
CA ASP A 87 -1.06 12.76 -4.14
C ASP A 87 -0.36 12.23 -5.41
N VAL A 88 0.50 11.21 -5.27
CA VAL A 88 1.32 10.67 -6.37
C VAL A 88 0.52 10.13 -7.54
N PHE A 89 -0.68 9.60 -7.29
CA PHE A 89 -1.51 8.98 -8.32
C PHE A 89 -2.23 9.99 -9.22
N ALA A 90 -2.11 11.30 -8.93
CA ALA A 90 -2.60 12.33 -9.83
C ALA A 90 -1.72 12.49 -11.08
N TYR A 91 -0.42 12.14 -10.98
CA TYR A 91 0.55 12.32 -12.07
C TYR A 91 1.32 11.03 -12.42
N ILE A 92 1.17 9.95 -11.63
CA ILE A 92 1.70 8.61 -11.91
C ILE A 92 0.51 7.66 -12.09
N GLY A 93 0.56 6.83 -13.13
CA GLY A 93 -0.46 5.82 -13.37
C GLY A 93 -0.45 4.71 -12.31
N GLN A 94 -1.62 4.13 -12.04
CA GLN A 94 -1.74 2.96 -11.18
C GLN A 94 -2.06 1.73 -12.02
N GLY A 95 -1.30 0.65 -11.83
CA GLY A 95 -1.53 -0.61 -12.52
C GLY A 95 -1.68 -1.79 -11.57
N ILE A 96 -2.11 -2.93 -12.13
CA ILE A 96 -2.29 -4.19 -11.40
C ILE A 96 -1.56 -5.31 -12.14
N GLN A 97 -0.85 -6.14 -11.38
CA GLN A 97 -0.14 -7.30 -11.89
C GLN A 97 -0.53 -8.55 -11.08
N ASN A 98 -0.53 -9.72 -11.72
CA ASN A 98 -1.09 -10.95 -11.13
C ASN A 98 -0.09 -11.73 -10.28
N ASP A 99 1.20 -11.60 -10.58
CA ASP A 99 2.28 -12.39 -9.99
C ASP A 99 3.58 -11.57 -9.96
N PHE A 100 4.57 -12.02 -9.19
CA PHE A 100 5.88 -11.40 -9.01
C PHE A 100 6.85 -11.60 -10.19
N ARG A 101 6.51 -12.49 -11.14
CA ARG A 101 7.30 -12.67 -12.36
C ARG A 101 7.36 -11.39 -13.17
N SER A 102 8.44 -11.19 -13.93
CA SER A 102 8.54 -10.05 -14.85
C SER A 102 7.36 -10.02 -15.81
N LYS A 103 6.69 -8.87 -15.88
CA LYS A 103 5.63 -8.60 -16.86
C LYS A 103 6.20 -7.72 -17.95
N ASP A 104 5.99 -8.14 -19.18
CA ASP A 104 6.35 -7.38 -20.37
C ASP A 104 5.12 -6.58 -20.81
N TRP A 105 5.32 -5.27 -20.98
CA TRP A 105 4.41 -4.35 -21.62
C TRP A 105 4.87 -4.22 -23.06
N LEU A 106 4.08 -4.76 -23.97
CA LEU A 106 4.32 -4.70 -25.41
C LEU A 106 3.42 -3.61 -25.98
N SER A 107 4.00 -2.74 -26.79
CA SER A 107 3.26 -1.72 -27.55
C SER A 107 3.71 -1.79 -28.99
N ALA A 108 2.74 -1.73 -29.91
CA ALA A 108 3.00 -1.54 -31.33
C ALA A 108 2.85 -0.05 -31.65
N HIS A 109 3.78 0.48 -32.44
CA HIS A 109 3.86 1.88 -32.83
C HIS A 109 3.92 2.00 -34.35
N GLY A 110 3.36 3.08 -34.88
CA GLY A 110 3.33 3.38 -36.30
C GLY A 110 2.02 3.02 -36.99
N GLY A 111 1.66 3.81 -38.00
CA GLY A 111 0.39 3.72 -38.74
C GLY A 111 -0.67 4.73 -38.31
N GLU A 112 -0.35 5.63 -37.39
CA GLU A 112 -1.23 6.70 -36.92
C GLU A 112 -0.94 8.04 -37.62
N GLY A 113 0.16 8.11 -38.37
CA GLY A 113 0.53 9.28 -39.17
C GLY A 113 -0.48 9.65 -40.27
N ALA A 114 -0.42 10.91 -40.70
CA ALA A 114 -1.27 11.44 -41.76
C ALA A 114 -1.25 10.58 -43.02
N LEU A 115 -2.46 10.25 -43.50
CA LEU A 115 -2.64 9.40 -44.66
C LEU A 115 -2.13 10.12 -45.92
N PRO A 116 -1.24 9.49 -46.70
CA PRO A 116 -0.77 10.08 -47.95
C PRO A 116 -1.92 10.14 -48.95
N LYS A 117 -1.97 11.22 -49.73
CA LYS A 117 -2.94 11.35 -50.82
C LYS A 117 -2.78 10.20 -51.81
N VAL A 118 -3.87 9.48 -52.05
CA VAL A 118 -3.96 8.45 -53.09
C VAL A 118 -4.42 9.11 -54.39
N LEU A 119 -3.72 8.85 -55.50
CA LEU A 119 -4.10 9.33 -56.82
C LEU A 119 -5.20 8.45 -57.43
N GLU A 120 -5.94 8.97 -58.40
CA GLU A 120 -6.89 8.17 -59.18
C GLU A 120 -6.15 7.00 -59.84
N HIS A 121 -6.61 5.77 -59.59
CA HIS A 121 -5.95 4.50 -59.97
C HIS A 121 -4.59 4.21 -59.31
N GLY A 122 -4.19 4.97 -58.28
CA GLY A 122 -2.98 4.71 -57.51
C GLY A 122 -3.15 3.59 -56.48
N GLU A 123 -2.03 2.93 -56.12
CA GLU A 123 -1.99 1.93 -55.04
C GLU A 123 -1.92 2.61 -53.66
N TYR A 124 -2.57 2.00 -52.66
CA TYR A 124 -2.47 2.41 -51.25
C TYR A 124 -1.09 2.03 -50.70
N LYS A 125 -0.42 2.97 -50.02
CA LYS A 125 0.89 2.69 -49.41
C LYS A 125 0.74 1.81 -48.16
N GLY A 126 1.63 0.83 -48.02
CA GLY A 126 1.72 -0.01 -46.83
C GLY A 126 2.20 0.78 -45.60
N ILE A 127 1.76 0.33 -44.43
CA ILE A 127 2.09 0.91 -43.12
C ILE A 127 3.35 0.23 -42.56
N LYS A 128 4.22 1.00 -41.89
CA LYS A 128 5.31 0.45 -41.09
C LYS A 128 4.86 0.38 -39.63
N ILE A 129 4.97 -0.80 -39.04
CA ILE A 129 4.68 -1.02 -37.63
C ILE A 129 5.97 -1.48 -36.96
N SER A 130 6.32 -0.86 -35.84
CA SER A 130 7.43 -1.24 -34.98
C SER A 130 6.87 -1.71 -33.63
N GLU A 131 7.60 -2.59 -32.95
CA GLU A 131 7.21 -3.10 -31.64
C GLU A 131 8.24 -2.72 -30.59
N GLY A 132 7.74 -2.34 -29.43
CA GLY A 132 8.50 -1.94 -28.26
C GLY A 132 8.18 -2.81 -27.05
N LYS A 133 9.12 -2.92 -26.11
CA LYS A 133 8.89 -3.64 -24.85
C LYS A 133 9.43 -2.89 -23.62
N VAL A 134 8.62 -2.81 -22.57
CA VAL A 134 9.01 -2.35 -21.22
C VAL A 134 8.73 -3.46 -20.21
N THR A 135 9.66 -3.73 -19.29
CA THR A 135 9.51 -4.79 -18.29
C THR A 135 9.27 -4.22 -16.90
N SER A 136 8.30 -4.77 -16.17
CA SER A 136 8.04 -4.42 -14.76
C SER A 136 8.11 -5.65 -13.86
N VAL A 137 8.69 -5.49 -12.67
CA VAL A 137 8.79 -6.54 -11.63
C VAL A 137 8.19 -5.99 -10.33
N LEU A 138 7.49 -6.85 -9.59
CA LEU A 138 6.93 -6.48 -8.29
C LEU A 138 7.91 -6.84 -7.16
N GLU A 139 7.97 -5.98 -6.15
CA GLU A 139 8.73 -6.21 -4.93
C GLU A 139 7.82 -6.26 -3.70
N LYS A 140 8.26 -6.93 -2.64
CA LYS A 140 7.52 -7.06 -1.39
C LYS A 140 8.19 -6.27 -0.28
N PHE A 141 7.41 -5.40 0.36
CA PHE A 141 7.82 -4.64 1.54
C PHE A 141 7.04 -5.12 2.78
N GLY A 142 7.70 -5.20 3.93
CA GLY A 142 7.07 -5.62 5.17
C GLY A 142 7.92 -5.31 6.40
N ARG A 143 7.27 -5.31 7.58
CA ARG A 143 7.94 -5.14 8.87
C ARG A 143 7.28 -6.04 9.91
N ALA A 144 8.09 -6.77 10.67
CA ALA A 144 7.62 -7.57 11.78
C ALA A 144 7.65 -6.75 13.09
N TYR A 145 6.63 -6.92 13.92
CA TYR A 145 6.61 -6.44 15.30
C TYR A 145 6.54 -7.64 16.23
N PRO A 146 7.48 -7.77 17.18
CA PRO A 146 7.41 -8.83 18.17
C PRO A 146 6.30 -8.48 19.18
N TYR A 147 5.23 -9.27 19.17
CA TYR A 147 4.23 -9.29 20.23
C TYR A 147 4.55 -10.45 21.16
N SER A 148 4.60 -10.20 22.47
CA SER A 148 4.68 -11.26 23.47
C SER A 148 3.28 -11.60 23.97
N TRP A 149 3.08 -12.83 24.41
CA TRP A 149 1.78 -13.23 24.97
C TRP A 149 1.44 -12.44 26.24
N GLU A 150 2.45 -12.11 27.05
CA GLU A 150 2.31 -11.26 28.24
C GLU A 150 1.87 -9.84 27.86
N THR A 151 2.36 -9.27 26.76
CA THR A 151 1.91 -7.94 26.28
C THR A 151 0.47 -7.94 25.79
N LEU A 152 -0.05 -9.07 25.32
CA LEU A 152 -1.46 -9.23 24.96
C LEU A 152 -2.34 -9.38 26.21
N LEU A 153 -1.88 -10.10 27.23
CA LEU A 153 -2.63 -10.35 28.47
C LEU A 153 -2.67 -9.12 29.39
N ASN A 154 -1.55 -8.39 29.48
CA ASN A 154 -1.42 -7.21 30.34
C ASN A 154 -2.04 -5.94 29.75
N ASP A 155 -2.91 -6.06 28.72
CA ASP A 155 -3.42 -4.96 27.90
C ASP A 155 -3.89 -3.76 28.74
N ASN A 156 -2.99 -2.80 28.88
CA ASN A 156 -3.23 -1.52 29.51
C ASN A 156 -2.71 -0.47 28.52
N LEU A 157 -3.64 0.08 27.74
CA LEU A 157 -3.49 1.35 27.03
C LEU A 157 -2.45 1.43 25.89
N GLY A 158 -2.45 0.47 24.95
CA GLY A 158 -1.92 0.79 23.60
C GLY A 158 -1.17 -0.28 22.81
N ALA A 159 -1.30 -1.56 23.14
CA ALA A 159 -0.65 -2.64 22.38
C ALA A 159 -1.02 -2.65 20.87
N LEU A 160 -2.19 -2.10 20.51
CA LEU A 160 -2.67 -1.98 19.12
C LEU A 160 -2.18 -0.71 18.39
N ALA A 161 -1.64 0.30 19.10
CA ALA A 161 -1.15 1.54 18.51
C ALA A 161 -0.05 1.36 17.43
N PRO A 162 0.83 0.32 17.48
CA PRO A 162 1.79 0.05 16.42
C PRO A 162 1.15 -0.27 15.06
N ALA A 163 -0.06 -0.84 15.00
CA ALA A 163 -0.70 -1.20 13.72
C ALA A 163 -0.99 0.03 12.86
N ALA A 164 -1.46 1.12 13.48
CA ALA A 164 -1.63 2.40 12.80
C ALA A 164 -0.28 3.00 12.34
N LYS A 165 0.81 2.76 13.08
CA LYS A 165 2.16 3.20 12.66
C LYS A 165 2.63 2.41 11.44
N VAL A 166 2.38 1.11 11.39
CA VAL A 166 2.70 0.26 10.22
C VAL A 166 1.90 0.66 9.01
N ALA A 167 0.59 0.93 9.15
CA ALA A 167 -0.25 1.42 8.06
C ALA A 167 0.32 2.69 7.42
N ARG A 168 0.72 3.67 8.24
CA ARG A 168 1.37 4.90 7.77
C ARG A 168 2.71 4.61 7.11
N ALA A 169 3.52 3.70 7.66
CA ALA A 169 4.79 3.30 7.04
C ALA A 169 4.58 2.64 5.67
N ALA A 170 3.54 1.83 5.50
CA ALA A 170 3.16 1.26 4.22
C ALA A 170 2.80 2.34 3.20
N ARG A 171 1.99 3.36 3.58
CA ARG A 171 1.71 4.50 2.69
C ARG A 171 2.93 5.33 2.34
N ARG A 172 3.79 5.60 3.31
CA ARG A 172 5.06 6.27 3.06
C ARG A 172 5.95 5.50 2.10
N THR A 173 5.91 4.17 2.17
CA THR A 173 6.62 3.30 1.23
C THR A 173 6.05 3.44 -0.17
N VAL A 174 4.72 3.38 -0.34
CA VAL A 174 4.08 3.62 -1.65
C VAL A 174 4.49 4.96 -2.25
N TRP A 175 4.46 6.04 -1.47
CA TRP A 175 4.88 7.36 -1.95
C TRP A 175 6.37 7.39 -2.31
N ARG A 176 7.22 6.82 -1.45
CA ARG A 176 8.66 6.76 -1.71
C ARG A 176 8.97 5.98 -2.98
N GLU A 177 8.38 4.80 -3.17
CA GLU A 177 8.60 4.00 -4.37
C GLU A 177 8.03 4.68 -5.62
N ALA A 178 6.87 5.34 -5.54
CA ALA A 178 6.37 6.16 -6.64
C ALA A 178 7.34 7.29 -7.00
N THR A 179 8.00 7.90 -6.01
CA THR A 179 8.99 8.96 -6.24
C THR A 179 10.31 8.38 -6.78
N ASN A 180 10.70 7.17 -6.39
CA ASN A 180 11.87 6.48 -6.94
C ASN A 180 11.70 6.19 -8.45
N LEU A 181 10.46 6.05 -8.96
CA LEU A 181 10.21 5.89 -10.40
C LEU A 181 10.54 7.15 -11.22
N ILE A 182 10.51 8.33 -10.59
CA ILE A 182 10.65 9.62 -11.28
C ILE A 182 11.93 10.38 -10.90
N ALA A 183 12.58 10.00 -9.80
CA ALA A 183 13.78 10.65 -9.30
C ALA A 183 14.80 9.62 -8.76
N GLU A 184 16.06 9.94 -8.93
CA GLU A 184 17.22 9.19 -8.45
C GLU A 184 18.11 10.07 -7.57
N THR A 185 19.20 9.51 -7.03
CA THR A 185 20.13 10.18 -6.10
C THR A 185 20.63 11.55 -6.59
N ALA A 186 20.88 11.68 -7.89
CA ALA A 186 21.53 12.84 -8.50
C ALA A 186 20.62 13.69 -9.42
N GLY A 187 19.32 13.41 -9.48
CA GLY A 187 18.45 14.10 -10.44
C GLY A 187 17.10 13.42 -10.67
N PRO A 188 16.37 13.83 -11.72
CA PRO A 188 15.28 13.04 -12.28
C PRO A 188 15.76 11.66 -12.75
N HIS A 189 14.86 10.68 -12.81
CA HIS A 189 15.20 9.30 -13.19
C HIS A 189 15.69 9.21 -14.64
N ALA A 190 16.82 8.56 -14.88
CA ALA A 190 17.51 8.57 -16.17
C ALA A 190 16.73 7.84 -17.29
N GLY A 191 15.86 6.90 -16.90
CA GLY A 191 14.94 6.22 -17.82
C GLY A 191 13.77 7.10 -18.32
N LEU A 192 13.52 8.25 -17.68
CA LEU A 192 12.44 9.16 -18.04
C LEU A 192 12.95 10.50 -18.56
N TYR A 193 14.03 11.02 -17.96
CA TYR A 193 14.64 12.29 -18.34
C TYR A 193 16.10 12.10 -18.73
N GLY A 194 16.50 12.70 -19.85
CA GLY A 194 17.89 12.69 -20.29
C GLY A 194 18.19 13.71 -21.38
N ALA A 195 19.47 13.79 -21.71
CA ALA A 195 20.01 14.66 -22.75
C ALA A 195 21.14 13.92 -23.50
N PRO A 196 20.82 12.90 -24.33
CA PRO A 196 19.49 12.41 -24.69
C PRO A 196 18.99 11.24 -23.80
N VAL A 197 17.68 10.97 -23.82
CA VAL A 197 17.05 9.73 -23.35
C VAL A 197 16.42 9.01 -24.53
N THR A 198 16.55 7.69 -24.60
CA THR A 198 15.92 6.86 -25.65
C THR A 198 14.91 5.95 -24.99
N HIS A 199 13.64 6.08 -25.38
CA HIS A 199 12.60 5.25 -24.79
C HIS A 199 12.63 3.83 -25.42
N PRO A 200 12.58 2.75 -24.61
CA PRO A 200 12.68 1.38 -25.11
C PRO A 200 11.47 0.93 -25.96
N LEU A 201 10.38 1.70 -25.98
CA LEU A 201 9.20 1.37 -26.80
C LEU A 201 9.30 1.86 -28.26
N ASP A 202 9.71 3.11 -28.47
CA ASP A 202 9.71 3.75 -29.79
C ASP A 202 11.12 3.87 -30.40
N GLY A 203 12.17 3.65 -29.58
CA GLY A 203 13.56 3.81 -29.98
C GLY A 203 13.95 5.25 -30.32
N LYS A 204 13.07 6.24 -30.07
CA LYS A 204 13.33 7.64 -30.35
C LYS A 204 14.14 8.27 -29.23
N SER A 205 15.16 9.03 -29.61
CA SER A 205 15.98 9.80 -28.67
C SER A 205 15.44 11.22 -28.56
N ILE A 206 15.07 11.63 -27.34
CA ILE A 206 14.63 12.98 -27.02
C ILE A 206 15.57 13.62 -26.00
N THR A 207 15.61 14.95 -25.94
CA THR A 207 16.31 15.69 -24.88
C THR A 207 15.27 16.47 -24.09
N ASN A 208 15.00 16.03 -22.87
CA ASN A 208 14.00 16.60 -21.97
C ASN A 208 14.55 16.90 -20.57
N LEU A 209 15.85 16.68 -20.34
CA LEU A 209 16.53 17.07 -19.10
C LEU A 209 17.07 18.49 -19.19
N GLY A 210 16.52 19.40 -18.37
CA GLY A 210 17.01 20.77 -18.21
C GLY A 210 17.70 21.02 -16.87
N SER A 211 18.58 22.03 -16.83
CA SER A 211 19.25 22.51 -15.60
C SER A 211 18.73 23.88 -15.12
N ARG A 212 17.56 24.29 -15.62
CA ARG A 212 16.99 25.62 -15.42
C ARG A 212 16.26 25.73 -14.07
N ALA A 213 16.48 26.83 -13.36
CA ALA A 213 15.68 27.16 -12.18
C ALA A 213 14.23 27.47 -12.56
N LEU A 214 13.28 27.17 -11.67
CA LEU A 214 11.86 27.43 -11.89
C LEU A 214 11.58 28.95 -11.88
N THR A 215 11.21 29.49 -13.04
CA THR A 215 10.73 30.85 -13.28
C THR A 215 9.61 30.80 -14.32
N VAL A 216 8.88 31.91 -14.51
CA VAL A 216 7.80 31.96 -15.53
C VAL A 216 8.34 31.69 -16.93
N ASP A 217 9.50 32.26 -17.28
CA ASP A 217 10.11 32.07 -18.61
C ASP A 217 10.58 30.62 -18.81
N THR A 218 11.23 30.02 -17.80
CA THR A 218 11.74 28.64 -17.93
C THR A 218 10.62 27.61 -17.90
N PHE A 219 9.52 27.90 -17.19
CA PHE A 219 8.29 27.10 -17.24
C PHE A 219 7.66 27.16 -18.62
N GLY A 220 7.52 28.34 -19.22
CA GLY A 220 7.00 28.48 -20.59
C GLY A 220 7.82 27.72 -21.63
N LEU A 221 9.15 27.73 -21.51
CA LEU A 221 10.03 26.92 -22.36
C LEU A 221 9.80 25.41 -22.17
N ALA A 222 9.62 24.94 -20.93
CA ALA A 222 9.37 23.51 -20.70
C ALA A 222 8.00 23.05 -21.22
N VAL A 223 6.98 23.92 -21.16
CA VAL A 223 5.68 23.65 -21.79
C VAL A 223 5.83 23.58 -23.32
N GLN A 224 6.62 24.47 -23.91
CA GLN A 224 6.94 24.40 -25.33
C GLN A 224 7.70 23.12 -25.69
N ASP A 225 8.73 22.76 -24.92
CA ASP A 225 9.51 21.53 -25.13
C ASP A 225 8.61 20.26 -25.05
N MET A 226 7.52 20.30 -24.27
CA MET A 226 6.50 19.23 -24.26
C MET A 226 5.57 19.28 -25.47
N ALA A 227 5.13 20.47 -25.89
CA ALA A 227 4.27 20.64 -27.06
C ALA A 227 4.96 20.32 -28.39
N ASP A 228 6.29 20.49 -28.45
CA ASP A 228 7.12 20.16 -29.61
C ASP A 228 7.39 18.64 -29.73
N GLN A 229 6.91 17.82 -28.78
CA GLN A 229 7.04 16.37 -28.87
C GLN A 229 6.14 15.78 -29.97
N VAL A 230 6.73 14.85 -30.71
CA VAL A 230 6.07 14.16 -31.82
C VAL A 230 6.08 12.65 -31.61
N ASP A 231 5.01 11.99 -32.03
CA ASP A 231 4.90 10.53 -32.02
C ASP A 231 5.84 9.89 -33.05
N PHE A 232 5.95 8.56 -33.06
CA PHE A 232 6.70 7.74 -34.00
C PHE A 232 6.60 8.19 -35.46
N ASP A 233 5.38 8.50 -35.93
CA ASP A 233 5.12 8.92 -37.31
C ASP A 233 5.38 10.42 -37.58
N GLY A 234 5.76 11.21 -36.57
CA GLY A 234 6.06 12.63 -36.69
C GLY A 234 4.85 13.56 -36.52
N GLU A 235 3.71 13.01 -36.13
CA GLU A 235 2.52 13.77 -35.72
C GLU A 235 2.73 14.40 -34.33
N PRO A 236 2.19 15.60 -34.06
CA PRO A 236 2.29 16.23 -32.75
C PRO A 236 1.50 15.47 -31.69
N ILE A 237 2.07 15.34 -30.49
CA ILE A 237 1.36 14.81 -29.33
C ILE A 237 0.57 15.94 -28.68
N ILE A 238 -0.76 15.82 -28.67
CA ILE A 238 -1.64 16.81 -28.05
C ILE A 238 -1.69 16.54 -26.55
N ILE A 239 -1.22 17.50 -25.75
CA ILE A 239 -1.22 17.43 -24.29
C ILE A 239 -2.17 18.51 -23.75
N GLU A 240 -3.25 18.10 -23.10
CA GLU A 240 -4.29 19.02 -22.63
C GLU A 240 -4.02 19.55 -21.22
N ASN A 241 -3.54 18.66 -20.34
CA ASN A 241 -3.45 18.89 -18.91
C ASN A 241 -2.02 18.63 -18.43
N LEU A 242 -1.53 19.49 -17.53
CA LEU A 242 -0.17 19.42 -17.02
C LEU A 242 -0.14 19.31 -15.50
N HIS A 243 0.86 18.58 -15.00
CA HIS A 243 1.10 18.39 -13.57
C HIS A 243 2.52 18.83 -13.23
N LEU A 244 2.64 19.92 -12.47
CA LEU A 244 3.91 20.43 -11.98
C LEU A 244 4.21 19.84 -10.60
N VAL A 245 5.28 19.06 -10.50
CA VAL A 245 5.73 18.43 -9.24
C VAL A 245 6.96 19.17 -8.72
N VAL A 246 6.87 19.69 -7.50
CA VAL A 246 7.96 20.43 -6.84
C VAL A 246 8.27 19.91 -5.44
N PRO A 247 9.50 20.11 -4.95
CA PRO A 247 9.85 19.84 -3.56
C PRO A 247 9.25 20.88 -2.63
N PRO A 248 9.15 20.61 -1.31
CA PRO A 248 8.57 21.54 -0.35
C PRO A 248 9.21 22.93 -0.36
N ALA A 249 10.54 23.01 -0.59
CA ALA A 249 11.27 24.27 -0.67
C ALA A 249 10.92 25.10 -1.93
N GLY A 250 10.52 24.43 -3.02
CA GLY A 250 10.10 25.07 -4.27
C GLY A 250 8.64 25.52 -4.29
N ARG A 251 7.85 25.18 -3.26
CA ARG A 251 6.40 25.42 -3.22
C ARG A 251 6.04 26.89 -3.44
N THR A 252 6.65 27.81 -2.70
CA THR A 252 6.34 29.25 -2.82
C THR A 252 6.65 29.78 -4.21
N LYS A 253 7.81 29.39 -4.78
CA LYS A 253 8.18 29.76 -6.16
C LYS A 253 7.20 29.22 -7.19
N ALA A 254 6.71 27.99 -6.99
CA ALA A 254 5.71 27.42 -7.89
C ALA A 254 4.38 28.16 -7.82
N PHE A 255 3.94 28.59 -6.63
CA PHE A 255 2.77 29.47 -6.49
C PHE A 255 2.99 30.82 -7.17
N GLU A 256 4.17 31.42 -7.06
CA GLU A 256 4.49 32.66 -7.78
C GLU A 256 4.42 32.45 -9.29
N VAL A 257 4.96 31.35 -9.81
CA VAL A 257 4.96 31.05 -11.24
C VAL A 257 3.56 30.74 -11.78
N LEU A 258 2.72 30.02 -11.04
CA LEU A 258 1.39 29.62 -11.51
C LEU A 258 0.30 30.66 -11.20
N GLU A 259 0.32 31.22 -9.99
CA GLU A 259 -0.81 32.00 -9.46
C GLU A 259 -0.59 33.51 -9.42
N SER A 260 0.63 34.02 -9.69
CA SER A 260 0.84 35.47 -9.67
C SER A 260 -0.07 36.19 -10.66
N GLU A 261 -0.69 37.29 -10.21
CA GLU A 261 -1.51 38.15 -11.07
C GLU A 261 -0.66 39.03 -11.99
N THR A 262 0.53 39.42 -11.55
CA THR A 262 1.44 40.28 -12.31
C THR A 262 2.82 39.65 -12.40
N ILE A 263 3.46 39.81 -13.57
CA ILE A 263 4.83 39.37 -13.77
C ILE A 263 5.73 40.58 -13.62
N VAL A 264 6.50 40.61 -12.54
CA VAL A 264 7.58 41.59 -12.38
C VAL A 264 8.81 41.01 -13.08
N ALA A 265 9.01 41.34 -14.35
CA ALA A 265 10.28 41.03 -15.00
C ALA A 265 11.34 41.93 -14.36
N ALA A 266 12.35 41.30 -13.77
CA ALA A 266 13.50 42.04 -13.24
C ALA A 266 14.16 42.81 -14.40
N GLY A 267 14.38 44.10 -14.19
CA GLY A 267 15.33 44.86 -14.97
C GLY A 267 16.33 45.56 -14.05
N THR A 268 17.40 46.07 -14.65
CA THR A 268 18.48 46.79 -13.96
C THR A 268 17.91 47.91 -13.09
N ALA A 269 18.54 48.21 -11.95
CA ALA A 269 18.12 49.27 -11.02
C ALA A 269 17.69 50.55 -11.78
N GLY A 270 16.41 50.90 -11.70
CA GLY A 270 15.80 52.03 -12.41
C GLY A 270 14.96 51.70 -13.64
N SER A 271 14.86 50.43 -14.06
CA SER A 271 13.95 50.00 -15.13
C SER A 271 13.34 48.65 -14.81
N VAL A 272 12.14 48.65 -14.22
CA VAL A 272 11.31 47.45 -14.13
C VAL A 272 10.50 47.38 -15.42
N THR A 273 10.80 46.42 -16.30
CA THR A 273 9.96 46.19 -17.48
C THR A 273 8.73 45.41 -17.02
N ILE A 274 7.65 46.12 -16.69
CA ILE A 274 6.37 45.47 -16.38
C ILE A 274 5.84 44.85 -17.68
N ARG A 275 5.96 43.53 -17.83
CA ARG A 275 5.27 42.80 -18.89
C ARG A 275 3.77 42.77 -18.55
N GLY A 276 2.92 42.62 -19.58
CA GLY A 276 1.46 42.74 -19.49
C GLY A 276 0.82 42.05 -18.26
N SER A 277 -0.27 42.64 -17.76
CA SER A 277 -0.86 42.44 -16.42
C SER A 277 -1.50 41.06 -16.14
N ARG A 278 -1.22 40.02 -16.91
CA ARG A 278 -1.75 38.66 -16.68
C ARG A 278 -0.68 37.60 -16.94
N ASN A 279 -0.56 36.67 -16.00
CA ASN A 279 0.34 35.55 -16.10
C ASN A 279 -0.15 34.52 -17.16
N PRO A 280 0.61 34.24 -18.23
CA PRO A 280 0.23 33.26 -19.23
C PRO A 280 0.26 31.83 -18.68
N ALA A 281 0.95 31.57 -17.56
CA ALA A 281 0.95 30.25 -16.93
C ALA A 281 -0.46 29.80 -16.52
N LYS A 282 -1.37 30.74 -16.23
CA LYS A 282 -2.78 30.46 -15.89
C LYS A 282 -3.61 29.97 -17.06
N LEU A 283 -3.14 30.14 -18.29
CA LEU A 283 -3.80 29.64 -19.49
C LEU A 283 -3.51 28.16 -19.71
N PHE A 284 -2.38 27.67 -19.19
CA PHE A 284 -2.07 26.25 -19.19
C PHE A 284 -2.80 25.60 -18.01
N ASN A 285 -3.56 24.53 -18.26
CA ASN A 285 -4.34 23.83 -17.24
C ASN A 285 -3.42 22.99 -16.33
N VAL A 286 -2.66 23.67 -15.46
CA VAL A 286 -1.56 23.07 -14.68
C VAL A 286 -1.99 22.86 -13.23
N LYS A 287 -1.82 21.64 -12.72
CA LYS A 287 -2.01 21.29 -11.30
C LYS A 287 -0.67 21.24 -10.58
N LEU A 288 -0.58 21.91 -9.42
CA LEU A 288 0.62 21.92 -8.58
C LEU A 288 0.58 20.78 -7.57
N HIS A 289 1.64 19.97 -7.55
CA HIS A 289 1.85 18.87 -6.61
C HIS A 289 3.12 19.11 -5.80
N VAL A 290 3.05 18.92 -4.48
CA VAL A 290 4.22 19.05 -3.59
C VAL A 290 4.65 17.66 -3.15
N ASN A 291 5.84 17.24 -3.57
CA ASN A 291 6.39 15.93 -3.22
C ASN A 291 7.52 16.07 -2.18
N PRO A 292 7.28 15.71 -0.90
CA PRO A 292 8.27 15.78 0.17
C PRO A 292 9.38 14.73 0.08
N TYR A 293 9.23 13.68 -0.75
CA TYR A 293 10.27 12.65 -0.91
C TYR A 293 11.33 13.02 -1.94
N LEU A 294 11.09 14.01 -2.82
CA LEU A 294 12.08 14.48 -3.78
C LEU A 294 13.44 14.84 -3.13
N PRO A 295 13.51 15.69 -2.07
CA PRO A 295 14.79 15.99 -1.42
C PRO A 295 15.37 14.83 -0.59
N ILE A 296 14.56 13.79 -0.29
CA ILE A 296 15.02 12.61 0.45
C ILE A 296 15.70 11.61 -0.49
N ILE A 297 15.14 11.43 -1.69
CA ILE A 297 15.66 10.51 -2.71
C ILE A 297 16.77 11.18 -3.51
N ASN A 298 16.51 12.37 -4.07
CA ASN A 298 17.50 13.16 -4.78
C ASN A 298 18.30 14.00 -3.78
N THR A 299 19.33 13.36 -3.22
CA THR A 299 20.21 13.97 -2.21
C THR A 299 21.12 15.08 -2.77
N THR A 300 21.32 15.14 -4.10
CA THR A 300 22.20 16.15 -4.71
C THR A 300 21.45 17.45 -5.03
N ASN A 301 20.34 17.37 -5.73
CA ASN A 301 19.61 18.53 -6.28
C ASN A 301 18.10 18.51 -5.93
N GLY A 302 17.64 17.59 -5.08
CA GLY A 302 16.21 17.37 -4.85
C GLY A 302 15.46 18.53 -4.17
N VAL A 303 16.19 19.51 -3.61
CA VAL A 303 15.60 20.73 -3.02
C VAL A 303 15.17 21.74 -4.10
N SER A 304 15.80 21.71 -5.27
CA SER A 304 15.55 22.64 -6.38
C SER A 304 15.00 21.97 -7.65
N THR A 305 15.05 20.63 -7.73
CA THR A 305 14.57 19.85 -8.88
C THR A 305 13.06 19.93 -8.97
N TRP A 306 12.53 20.29 -10.13
CA TRP A 306 11.10 20.29 -10.44
C TRP A 306 10.86 19.42 -11.67
N LEU A 307 9.66 18.84 -11.76
CA LEU A 307 9.29 17.91 -12.81
C LEU A 307 7.94 18.34 -13.41
N LEU A 308 7.78 18.16 -14.71
CA LEU A 308 6.54 18.44 -15.42
C LEU A 308 6.07 17.14 -16.08
N PHE A 309 4.79 16.84 -15.91
CA PHE A 309 4.13 15.65 -16.43
C PHE A 309 2.86 16.02 -17.20
N ALA A 310 2.53 15.22 -18.21
CA ALA A 310 1.19 15.21 -18.80
C ALA A 310 0.22 14.45 -17.87
N ASP A 311 -1.08 14.65 -18.07
CA ASP A 311 -2.11 13.97 -17.28
C ASP A 311 -2.18 12.47 -17.66
N PRO A 312 -1.95 11.55 -16.71
CA PRO A 312 -1.97 10.13 -17.00
C PRO A 312 -3.34 9.61 -17.48
N GLY A 313 -4.43 10.33 -17.20
CA GLY A 313 -5.78 9.93 -17.58
C GLY A 313 -6.14 10.20 -19.04
N THR A 314 -5.61 11.28 -19.62
CA THR A 314 -5.94 11.72 -20.99
C THR A 314 -4.82 11.37 -21.96
N ASP A 315 -3.57 11.67 -21.59
CA ASP A 315 -2.42 11.66 -22.51
C ASP A 315 -1.52 10.42 -22.32
N GLY A 316 -1.83 9.61 -21.30
CA GLY A 316 -1.10 8.40 -20.95
C GLY A 316 -0.06 8.60 -19.83
N PRO A 317 0.15 7.59 -18.97
CA PRO A 317 1.02 7.75 -17.80
C PRO A 317 2.51 7.66 -18.17
N ALA A 318 3.28 8.69 -17.79
CA ALA A 318 4.74 8.69 -17.93
C ALA A 318 5.46 7.63 -17.06
N ALA A 319 4.87 7.31 -15.91
CA ALA A 319 5.32 6.24 -15.02
C ALA A 319 4.11 5.52 -14.45
N VAL A 320 4.24 4.22 -14.17
CA VAL A 320 3.16 3.40 -13.60
C VAL A 320 3.66 2.63 -12.38
N LEU A 321 3.00 2.81 -11.25
CA LEU A 321 3.22 1.99 -10.07
C LEU A 321 2.22 0.83 -10.05
N ASN A 322 2.74 -0.39 -10.18
CA ASN A 322 1.93 -1.61 -10.18
C ASN A 322 1.73 -2.18 -8.77
N PHE A 323 0.51 -2.64 -8.50
CA PHE A 323 0.16 -3.39 -7.30
C PHE A 323 -0.16 -4.85 -7.63
N LEU A 324 0.04 -5.75 -6.67
CA LEU A 324 -0.36 -7.13 -6.81
C LEU A 324 -1.90 -7.24 -6.75
N ARG A 325 -2.48 -8.00 -7.67
CA ARG A 325 -3.93 -8.22 -7.75
C ARG A 325 -4.46 -8.78 -6.43
N GLY A 326 -5.49 -8.12 -5.90
CA GLY A 326 -6.11 -8.48 -4.62
C GLY A 326 -5.32 -8.04 -3.38
N ARG A 327 -4.14 -7.42 -3.53
CA ARG A 327 -3.28 -6.98 -2.42
C ARG A 327 -2.80 -5.53 -2.60
N VAL A 328 -3.75 -4.62 -2.77
CA VAL A 328 -3.50 -3.16 -2.90
C VAL A 328 -3.41 -2.47 -1.52
N THR A 329 -4.04 -3.07 -0.51
CA THR A 329 -3.96 -2.67 0.89
C THR A 329 -2.95 -3.54 1.63
N PRO A 330 -2.30 -3.03 2.69
CA PRO A 330 -1.42 -3.83 3.51
C PRO A 330 -2.22 -4.98 4.16
N GLU A 331 -1.54 -6.09 4.40
CA GLU A 331 -2.09 -7.27 5.06
C GLU A 331 -1.33 -7.56 6.36
N VAL A 332 -2.03 -8.10 7.35
CA VAL A 332 -1.41 -8.60 8.58
C VAL A 332 -1.25 -10.10 8.46
N VAL A 333 -0.02 -10.59 8.63
CA VAL A 333 0.28 -12.03 8.64
C VAL A 333 0.93 -12.37 9.97
N PHE A 334 0.43 -13.41 10.62
CA PHE A 334 1.03 -13.95 11.83
C PHE A 334 2.05 -15.02 11.45
N LYS A 335 3.18 -15.03 12.16
CA LYS A 335 4.12 -16.14 12.09
C LYS A 335 3.45 -17.36 12.73
N SER A 336 3.36 -18.48 12.01
CA SER A 336 2.94 -19.74 12.62
C SER A 336 3.91 -20.14 13.72
N SER A 337 3.43 -20.79 14.77
CA SER A 337 4.32 -21.29 15.82
C SER A 337 5.26 -22.35 15.22
N ASP A 338 6.57 -22.07 15.22
CA ASP A 338 7.60 -23.05 14.82
C ASP A 338 7.80 -24.14 15.90
N LYS A 339 6.93 -24.21 16.92
CA LYS A 339 7.05 -25.16 18.03
C LYS A 339 6.63 -26.55 17.57
N VAL A 340 7.58 -27.31 17.04
CA VAL A 340 7.47 -28.77 16.96
C VAL A 340 7.75 -29.31 18.37
N ALA A 341 6.74 -29.87 19.02
CA ALA A 341 6.96 -30.63 20.24
C ALA A 341 7.70 -31.93 19.86
N ALA A 342 9.02 -31.93 19.98
CA ALA A 342 9.74 -33.19 20.19
C ALA A 342 9.26 -33.72 21.54
N GLY A 343 8.66 -34.91 21.54
CA GLY A 343 7.83 -35.43 22.62
C GLY A 343 8.38 -35.25 24.04
N GLY A 344 7.44 -35.05 24.96
CA GLY A 344 7.62 -35.07 26.41
C GLY A 344 6.24 -35.09 27.05
#